data_AF-W4UQS5-F1
#
_entry.id   AF-W4UQS5-F1
#
_cell.length_a   1.000
_cell.length_b   1.000
_cell.length_c   1.000
_cell.angle_alpha   90.00
_cell.angle_beta   90.00
_cell.angle_gamma   90.00
#
_symmetry.space_group_name_H-M   'P 1'
#
loop_
_entity.id
_entity.type
_entity.pdbx_description
1 polymer ?
#
loop_
_entity_poly.entity_id
_entity_poly.type
_entity_poly.pdbx_seq_one_letter_code
_entity_poly.pdbx_strand_id
1 'polypeptide(L)' 'MAPMTRSRADNPAHTATELTALYYSQRATAGLIIAGGTFISPEAVGVINVPAIYSKEQVEGWKLTTDAVHKNR' A
#
# COMPACT_ATOMS: atom_id res chain seq x y z
N MET A 1 -0.48 3.15 -14.00
CA MET A 1 0.53 3.68 -13.06
C MET A 1 1.49 2.56 -12.68
N ALA A 2 2.78 2.75 -12.95
CA ALA A 2 3.83 1.77 -12.66
C ALA A 2 4.03 1.58 -11.14
N PRO A 3 4.57 0.42 -10.70
CA PRO A 3 4.92 0.21 -9.30
C PRO A 3 6.01 1.18 -8.86
N MET A 4 5.78 1.91 -7.77
CA MET A 4 6.73 2.88 -7.22
C MET A 4 6.79 2.74 -5.70
N THR A 5 7.91 2.27 -5.17
CA THR A 5 8.16 2.25 -3.73
C THR A 5 8.27 3.67 -3.18
N ARG A 6 7.46 4.01 -2.17
CA ARG A 6 7.39 5.37 -1.61
C ARG A 6 7.86 5.51 -0.16
N SER A 7 8.12 4.39 0.53
CA SER A 7 8.57 4.35 1.93
C SER A 7 7.70 5.19 2.88
N ARG A 8 6.38 4.92 2.90
CA ARG A 8 5.38 5.67 3.69
C ARG A 8 4.67 4.86 4.78
N ALA A 9 5.02 3.58 4.95
CA ALA A 9 4.54 2.74 6.05
C ALA A 9 5.48 2.88 7.25
N ASP A 10 5.57 4.09 7.81
CA ASP A 10 6.38 4.38 8.99
C ASP A 10 5.63 3.95 10.26
N ASN A 11 5.55 2.65 10.47
CA ASN A 11 4.90 2.02 11.61
C ASN A 11 5.51 0.62 11.84
N PRO A 12 5.49 0.09 13.07
CA PRO A 12 6.13 -1.19 13.40
C PRO A 12 5.50 -2.40 12.69
N ALA A 13 4.25 -2.27 12.24
CA ALA A 13 3.50 -3.36 11.62
C ALA A 13 3.67 -3.42 10.10
N HIS A 14 4.41 -2.48 9.48
CA HIS A 14 4.50 -2.32 8.03
C HIS A 14 3.12 -2.23 7.35
N THR A 15 2.14 -1.61 8.00
CA THR A 15 0.77 -1.49 7.47
C THR A 15 0.67 -0.36 6.47
N ALA A 16 -0.14 -0.55 5.42
CA ALA A 16 -0.61 0.56 4.61
C ALA A 16 -1.55 1.43 5.46
N THR A 17 -1.38 2.75 5.41
CA THR A 17 -2.15 3.70 6.24
C THR A 17 -3.10 4.53 5.38
N GLU A 18 -3.88 5.40 6.02
CA GLU A 18 -4.73 6.38 5.31
C GLU A 18 -3.94 7.26 4.33
N LEU A 19 -2.66 7.53 4.60
CA LEU A 19 -1.79 8.27 3.68
C LEU A 19 -1.56 7.49 2.37
N THR A 20 -1.40 6.17 2.45
CA THR A 20 -1.31 5.30 1.27
C THR A 20 -2.62 5.29 0.50
N ALA A 21 -3.76 5.23 1.20
CA ALA A 21 -5.08 5.27 0.58
C ALA A 21 -5.33 6.60 -0.14
N LEU A 22 -5.06 7.74 0.50
CA LEU A 22 -5.14 9.07 -0.11
C LEU A 22 -4.24 9.19 -1.35
N TYR A 23 -3.02 8.65 -1.27
CA TYR A 23 -2.06 8.71 -2.37
C TYR A 23 -2.54 7.97 -3.62
N TYR A 24 -3.11 6.77 -3.47
CA TYR A 24 -3.63 6.00 -4.60
C TYR A 24 -4.99 6.51 -5.09
N SER A 25 -5.85 7.02 -4.20
CA SER A 25 -7.15 7.57 -4.59
C SER A 25 -7.00 8.79 -5.52
N GLN A 26 -5.98 9.62 -5.31
CA GLN A 26 -5.60 10.72 -6.21
C GLN A 26 -5.18 10.26 -7.62
N ARG A 27 -4.97 8.96 -7.83
CA ARG A 27 -4.50 8.35 -9.10
C ARG A 27 -5.50 7.36 -9.68
N ALA A 28 -6.70 7.27 -9.10
CA ALA A 28 -7.72 6.31 -9.49
C ALA A 28 -8.20 6.46 -10.96
N THR A 29 -7.93 7.60 -11.60
CA THR A 29 -8.21 7.83 -13.03
C THR A 29 -7.25 7.08 -13.97
N ALA A 30 -6.18 6.48 -13.47
CA ALA A 30 -5.32 5.62 -14.28
C ALA A 30 -6.04 4.31 -14.60
N GLY A 31 -5.98 3.85 -15.87
CA GLY A 31 -6.67 2.62 -16.29
C GLY A 31 -6.31 1.36 -15.48
N LEU A 32 -5.04 1.24 -15.05
CA LEU A 32 -4.59 0.24 -14.09
C LEU A 32 -3.51 0.84 -13.17
N ILE A 33 -3.61 0.57 -11.88
CA ILE A 33 -2.59 0.90 -10.88
C ILE A 33 -1.90 -0.39 -10.44
N ILE A 34 -0.57 -0.40 -10.51
CA ILE A 34 0.25 -1.42 -9.87
C ILE A 34 0.87 -0.76 -8.63
N ALA A 35 0.59 -1.30 -7.45
CA ALA A 35 1.10 -0.76 -6.20
C ALA A 35 2.64 -0.88 -6.12
N GLY A 36 3.27 -0.06 -5.28
CA GLY A 36 4.68 -0.20 -4.93
C GLY A 36 5.00 -1.57 -4.32
N GLY A 37 6.30 -1.90 -4.24
CA GLY A 37 6.75 -3.16 -3.65
C GLY A 37 6.10 -3.39 -2.28
N THR A 38 5.68 -4.62 -2.02
CA THR A 38 4.97 -5.01 -0.80
C THR A 38 5.59 -6.29 -0.26
N PHE A 39 6.00 -6.30 1.00
CA PHE A 39 6.68 -7.47 1.58
C PHE A 39 5.71 -8.65 1.80
N ILE A 40 6.15 -9.85 1.41
CA ILE A 40 5.37 -11.09 1.49
C ILE A 40 5.63 -11.88 2.77
N SER A 41 6.68 -11.54 3.52
CA SER A 41 7.03 -12.16 4.80
C SER A 41 7.96 -11.24 5.60
N PRO A 42 8.17 -11.51 6.91
CA PRO A 42 9.18 -10.80 7.70
C PRO A 42 10.59 -10.89 7.10
N GLU A 43 10.96 -12.00 6.48
CA GLU A 43 12.27 -12.22 5.87
C GLU A 43 12.48 -11.42 4.58
N ALA A 44 11.39 -11.01 3.91
CA ALA A 44 11.45 -10.21 2.69
C ALA A 44 11.75 -8.72 2.94
N VAL A 45 11.81 -8.28 4.20
CA VAL A 45 12.02 -6.88 4.58
C VAL A 45 13.45 -6.45 4.24
N GLY A 46 13.59 -5.69 3.15
CA GLY A 46 14.88 -5.17 2.67
C GLY A 46 14.93 -3.67 2.42
N VAL A 47 13.82 -2.95 2.61
CA VAL A 47 13.70 -1.51 2.36
C VAL A 47 12.87 -0.86 3.47
N ILE A 48 13.33 0.28 3.97
CA ILE A 48 12.68 0.99 5.07
C ILE A 48 11.27 1.46 4.70
N ASN A 49 10.34 1.32 5.64
CA ASN A 49 8.97 1.86 5.61
C ASN A 49 8.15 1.44 4.38
N VAL A 50 8.41 0.26 3.85
CA VAL A 50 7.61 -0.35 2.78
C VAL A 50 6.46 -1.15 3.39
N PRO A 51 5.22 -1.01 2.89
CA PRO A 51 4.10 -1.81 3.39
C PRO A 51 4.30 -3.31 3.13
N ALA A 52 3.62 -4.14 3.90
CA ALA A 52 3.62 -5.60 3.81
C ALA A 52 2.21 -6.17 3.61
N ILE A 53 2.07 -7.49 3.41
CA ILE A 53 0.78 -8.19 3.21
C ILE A 53 0.71 -9.60 3.82
N TYR A 54 1.55 -9.92 4.79
CA TYR A 54 1.61 -11.23 5.45
C TYR A 54 0.83 -11.33 6.77
N SER A 55 0.27 -10.23 7.27
CA SER A 55 -0.53 -10.20 8.51
C SER A 55 -1.96 -9.70 8.28
N LYS A 56 -2.88 -10.04 9.19
CA LYS A 56 -4.27 -9.54 9.16
C LYS A 56 -4.33 -8.02 9.25
N GLU A 57 -3.51 -7.42 10.10
CA GLU A 57 -3.44 -5.97 10.28
C GLU A 57 -3.02 -5.27 8.98
N GLN A 58 -2.05 -5.83 8.25
CA GLN A 58 -1.60 -5.33 6.96
C GLN A 58 -2.71 -5.43 5.90
N VAL A 59 -3.47 -6.52 5.90
CA VAL A 59 -4.65 -6.69 5.02
C VAL A 59 -5.69 -5.60 5.30
N GLU A 60 -6.01 -5.31 6.56
CA GLU A 60 -6.95 -4.23 6.90
C GLU A 60 -6.44 -2.86 6.43
N GLY A 61 -5.14 -2.58 6.58
CA GLY A 61 -4.52 -1.36 6.04
C GLY A 61 -4.64 -1.24 4.51
N TRP A 62 -4.46 -2.35 3.78
CA TRP A 62 -4.60 -2.36 2.33
C TRP A 62 -6.04 -2.21 1.84
N LYS A 63 -7.04 -2.71 2.60
CA LYS A 63 -8.46 -2.51 2.27
C LYS A 63 -8.82 -1.03 2.14
N LEU A 64 -8.30 -0.19 3.04
CA LEU A 64 -8.47 1.27 2.96
C LEU A 64 -8.06 1.82 1.60
N THR A 65 -6.95 1.30 1.06
CA THR A 65 -6.40 1.72 -0.23
C THR A 65 -7.25 1.22 -1.39
N THR A 66 -7.59 -0.07 -1.43
CA THR A 66 -8.40 -0.63 -2.52
C THR A 66 -9.78 0.00 -2.56
N ASP A 67 -10.40 0.24 -1.40
CA ASP A 67 -11.73 0.86 -1.30
C ASP A 67 -11.69 2.31 -1.78
N ALA A 68 -10.67 3.08 -1.42
CA ALA A 68 -10.52 4.46 -1.85
C ALA A 68 -10.29 4.58 -3.38
N VAL A 69 -9.56 3.64 -3.99
CA VAL A 69 -9.39 3.58 -5.45
C VAL A 69 -10.72 3.22 -6.13
N HIS A 70 -11.43 2.19 -5.66
CA HIS A 70 -12.68 1.75 -6.27
C HIS A 70 -13.81 2.78 -6.13
N LYS A 71 -13.83 3.57 -5.05
CA LYS A 71 -14.80 4.66 -4.86
C LYS A 71 -14.58 5.83 -5.82
N ASN A 72 -13.33 6.06 -6.24
CA ASN A 72 -12.93 7.23 -7.03
C ASN A 72 -12.53 6.89 -8.49
N ARG A 73 -12.95 5.73 -9.00
CA ARG A 73 -12.74 5.31 -10.40
C ARG A 73 -13.62 6.09 -11.38
#